data_AF-A0A6V7BF27-F1
#
_entry.id   AF-A0A6V7BF27-F1
#
_cell.length_a   1.000
_cell.length_b   1.000
_cell.length_c   1.000
_cell.angle_alpha   90.00
_cell.angle_beta   90.00
_cell.angle_gamma   90.00
#
_symmetry.space_group_name_H-M   'P 1'
#
loop_
_entity.id
_entity.type
_entity.pdbx_description
1 polymer ?
#
loop_
_entity_poly.entity_id
_entity_poly.type
_entity_poly.pdbx_seq_one_letter_code
_entity_poly.pdbx_strand_id
1 'polypeptide(L)'
;MTEMPASTRRFPVAWLLLAVAVAAVGVALFLGWRAWQTYQSGQLQAAQAQQQRWDGTQQMLETLRRDQRLANERLQDAAATNRVLRDEMLGLSQRSALLEETVQKLADPNRHGAQALRLDEVELLLRLGQQRLSIAGDADGARRAYALANAALNGVDDPGYLNLRQALVQERDALDRLGAGPQAQAGQLLDTLAADLQRLPEHTAQENEAAQPWWQKVLAPLVDIRPSRGDALLVGGDRNAARDALQIEVSLARAAAERGDAAGFVQSLRRVDTWTTRLWPDSPQRRQARTRLRTLQQAPLRPRLPELGTTLLQLQAMREGRSTQ
;
A
#
# COMPACT_ATOMS: atom_id res chain seq x y z
N MET A 1 10.47 184.13 0.80
CA MET A 1 11.03 184.07 -0.57
C MET A 1 11.82 182.77 -0.71
N THR A 2 11.42 181.95 -1.71
CA THR A 2 12.25 181.07 -2.58
C THR A 2 13.04 179.90 -1.96
N GLU A 3 13.10 178.64 -2.45
CA GLU A 3 12.69 177.94 -3.69
C GLU A 3 12.82 176.39 -3.52
N MET A 4 12.18 175.58 -4.39
CA MET A 4 12.40 174.13 -4.66
C MET A 4 13.65 173.92 -5.59
N PRO A 5 14.25 172.72 -5.95
CA PRO A 5 13.60 171.41 -6.24
C PRO A 5 14.40 170.05 -6.16
N ALA A 6 13.62 168.95 -6.28
CA ALA A 6 13.75 167.67 -7.02
C ALA A 6 15.03 166.77 -7.14
N SER A 7 14.91 165.54 -6.59
CA SER A 7 15.03 164.17 -7.17
C SER A 7 16.13 163.78 -8.20
N THR A 8 16.82 162.65 -7.92
CA THR A 8 17.07 161.58 -8.92
C THR A 8 16.96 160.15 -8.35
N ARG A 9 16.34 159.27 -9.14
CA ARG A 9 16.01 157.84 -8.91
C ARG A 9 17.22 156.91 -9.03
N ARG A 10 17.24 155.85 -8.21
CA ARG A 10 17.88 154.54 -8.49
C ARG A 10 17.01 153.42 -7.90
N PHE A 11 16.43 152.55 -8.73
CA PHE A 11 15.81 151.29 -8.29
C PHE A 11 16.90 150.22 -8.17
N PRO A 12 17.07 149.51 -7.04
CA PRO A 12 18.05 148.43 -6.95
C PRO A 12 17.41 147.04 -7.10
N VAL A 13 18.08 146.25 -7.92
CA VAL A 13 18.03 144.79 -8.23
C VAL A 13 17.73 143.84 -7.05
N ALA A 14 17.77 144.33 -5.81
CA ALA A 14 17.50 143.56 -4.60
C ALA A 14 16.12 142.89 -4.59
N TRP A 15 15.09 143.53 -5.14
CA TRP A 15 13.73 142.97 -5.19
C TRP A 15 13.56 141.82 -6.19
N LEU A 16 14.29 141.84 -7.32
CA LEU A 16 14.26 140.73 -8.27
C LEU A 16 15.02 139.51 -7.74
N LEU A 17 16.16 139.72 -7.08
CA LEU A 17 16.89 138.63 -6.40
C LEU A 17 16.09 138.01 -5.26
N LEU A 18 15.30 138.82 -4.53
CA LEU A 18 14.40 138.33 -3.50
C LEU A 18 13.29 137.44 -4.08
N ALA A 19 12.67 137.83 -5.19
CA ALA A 19 11.63 137.05 -5.85
C ALA A 19 12.14 135.70 -6.37
N VAL A 20 13.35 135.67 -6.95
CA VAL A 20 13.99 134.43 -7.40
C VAL A 20 14.39 133.52 -6.23
N ALA A 21 14.88 134.09 -5.14
CA ALA A 21 15.18 133.32 -3.93
C ALA A 21 13.93 132.66 -3.35
N VAL A 22 12.80 133.37 -3.32
CA VAL A 22 11.51 132.81 -2.86
C VAL A 22 11.00 131.71 -3.80
N ALA A 23 11.11 131.91 -5.12
CA ALA A 23 10.74 130.88 -6.08
C ALA A 23 11.62 129.62 -5.97
N ALA A 24 12.94 129.78 -5.78
CA ALA A 24 13.86 128.68 -5.58
C ALA A 24 13.56 127.89 -4.29
N VAL A 25 13.21 128.59 -3.20
CA VAL A 25 12.77 127.95 -1.95
C VAL A 25 11.44 127.21 -2.14
N GLY A 26 10.48 127.80 -2.87
CA GLY A 26 9.21 127.13 -3.20
C GLY A 26 9.40 125.85 -4.01
N VAL A 27 10.28 125.86 -5.00
CA VAL A 27 10.63 124.67 -5.80
C VAL A 27 11.36 123.62 -4.95
N ALA A 28 12.29 124.03 -4.09
CA ALA A 28 12.98 123.11 -3.19
C ALA A 28 12.02 122.43 -2.20
N LEU A 29 11.07 123.18 -1.64
CA LEU A 29 10.02 122.63 -0.76
C LEU A 29 9.09 121.66 -1.50
N PHE A 30 8.71 121.97 -2.73
CA PHE A 30 7.86 121.10 -3.55
C PHE A 30 8.58 119.80 -3.96
N LEU A 31 9.84 119.88 -4.38
CA LEU A 31 10.65 118.71 -4.70
C LEU A 31 10.92 117.86 -3.45
N GLY A 32 11.16 118.49 -2.30
CA GLY A 32 11.28 117.81 -1.00
C GLY A 32 10.01 117.07 -0.60
N TRP A 33 8.84 117.70 -0.75
CA TRP A 33 7.54 117.05 -0.52
C TRP A 33 7.32 115.86 -1.47
N ARG A 34 7.63 116.02 -2.76
CA ARG A 34 7.45 114.95 -3.75
C ARG A 34 8.41 113.78 -3.52
N ALA A 35 9.65 114.05 -3.10
CA ALA A 35 10.61 113.03 -2.68
C ALA A 35 10.14 112.30 -1.41
N TRP A 36 9.57 113.02 -0.45
CA TRP A 36 8.99 112.41 0.75
C TRP A 36 7.80 111.50 0.41
N GLN A 37 6.91 111.94 -0.47
CA GLN A 37 5.73 111.17 -0.89
C GLN A 37 6.12 109.85 -1.57
N THR A 38 7.17 109.88 -2.41
CA THR A 38 7.69 108.69 -3.10
C THR A 38 8.46 107.76 -2.16
N TYR A 39 9.15 108.30 -1.16
CA TYR A 39 9.80 107.51 -0.13
C TYR A 39 8.79 106.76 0.76
N GLN A 40 7.67 107.41 1.13
CA GLN A 40 6.60 106.76 1.90
C GLN A 40 5.88 105.65 1.12
N SER A 41 5.60 105.85 -0.18
CA SER A 41 4.96 104.80 -0.98
C SER A 41 5.86 103.59 -1.23
N GLY A 42 7.17 103.82 -1.39
CA GLY A 42 8.17 102.75 -1.53
C GLY A 42 8.29 101.87 -0.29
N GLN A 43 8.25 102.44 0.92
CA GLN A 43 8.32 101.66 2.17
C GLN A 43 7.09 100.77 2.37
N LEU A 44 5.89 101.25 2.06
CA LEU A 44 4.66 100.47 2.18
C LEU A 44 4.64 99.29 1.18
N GLN A 45 5.10 99.50 -0.04
CA GLN A 45 5.21 98.44 -1.05
C GLN A 45 6.28 97.40 -0.69
N ALA A 46 7.43 97.83 -0.14
CA ALA A 46 8.46 96.93 0.35
C ALA A 46 7.96 96.08 1.53
N ALA A 47 7.23 96.69 2.47
CA ALA A 47 6.60 95.98 3.58
C ALA A 47 5.56 94.96 3.09
N GLN A 48 4.70 95.34 2.14
CA GLN A 48 3.71 94.43 1.54
C GLN A 48 4.35 93.28 0.76
N ALA A 49 5.38 93.56 -0.04
CA ALA A 49 6.12 92.53 -0.78
C ALA A 49 6.85 91.56 0.18
N GLN A 50 7.36 92.06 1.30
CA GLN A 50 7.95 91.23 2.34
C GLN A 50 6.90 90.38 3.06
N GLN A 51 5.71 90.92 3.31
CA GLN A 51 4.60 90.19 3.92
C GLN A 51 4.08 89.06 3.03
N GLN A 52 3.92 89.31 1.72
CA GLN A 52 3.54 88.28 0.75
C GLN A 52 4.58 87.14 0.65
N ARG A 53 5.88 87.46 0.76
CA ARG A 53 6.94 86.45 0.84
C ARG A 53 6.82 85.61 2.11
N TRP A 54 6.55 86.24 3.25
CA TRP A 54 6.32 85.52 4.51
C TRP A 54 5.11 84.61 4.42
N ASP A 55 3.97 85.11 3.91
CA ASP A 55 2.76 84.32 3.74
C ASP A 55 2.99 83.14 2.79
N GLY A 56 3.70 83.35 1.69
CA GLY A 56 4.10 82.29 0.76
C GLY A 56 4.98 81.23 1.42
N THR A 57 5.95 81.62 2.24
CA THR A 57 6.78 80.66 2.99
C THR A 57 6.00 79.91 4.07
N GLN A 58 5.04 80.56 4.74
CA GLN A 58 4.16 79.91 5.72
C GLN A 58 3.25 78.88 5.05
N GLN A 59 2.65 79.23 3.91
CA GLN A 59 1.84 78.29 3.13
C GLN A 59 2.66 77.09 2.62
N MET A 60 3.91 77.32 2.18
CA MET A 60 4.83 76.25 1.80
C MET A 60 5.14 75.34 3.00
N LEU A 61 5.40 75.90 4.18
CA LEU A 61 5.62 75.11 5.40
C LEU A 61 4.38 74.31 5.82
N GLU A 62 3.19 74.87 5.68
CA GLU A 62 1.93 74.20 5.99
C GLU A 62 1.60 73.08 5.00
N THR A 63 1.91 73.26 3.72
CA THR A 63 1.76 72.21 2.70
C THR A 63 2.78 71.10 2.93
N LEU A 64 4.05 71.43 3.18
CA LEU A 64 5.08 70.44 3.51
C LEU A 64 4.73 69.64 4.78
N ARG A 65 4.20 70.31 5.81
CA ARG A 65 3.73 69.64 7.04
C ARG A 65 2.53 68.73 6.77
N ARG A 66 1.61 69.12 5.89
CA ARG A 66 0.48 68.27 5.47
C ARG A 66 0.97 67.05 4.69
N ASP A 67 1.88 67.25 3.74
CA ASP A 67 2.46 66.15 2.95
C ASP A 67 3.27 65.18 3.82
N GLN A 68 4.03 65.69 4.78
CA GLN A 68 4.74 64.86 5.75
C GLN A 68 3.77 64.00 6.58
N ARG A 69 2.63 64.57 7.02
CA ARG A 69 1.60 63.81 7.74
C ARG A 69 0.98 62.73 6.86
N LEU A 70 0.59 63.06 5.63
CA LEU A 70 0.03 62.10 4.66
C LEU A 70 1.03 60.99 4.31
N ALA A 71 2.32 61.31 4.18
CA ALA A 71 3.36 60.32 3.96
C ALA A 71 3.51 59.39 5.17
N ASN A 72 3.45 59.94 6.39
CA ASN A 72 3.52 59.15 7.61
C ASN A 72 2.29 58.25 7.80
N GLU A 73 1.09 58.75 7.48
CA GLU A 73 -0.15 57.95 7.46
C GLU A 73 -0.04 56.79 6.47
N ARG A 74 0.41 57.03 5.23
CA ARG A 74 0.63 55.96 4.23
C ARG A 74 1.67 54.93 4.68
N LEU A 75 2.73 55.35 5.37
CA LEU A 75 3.72 54.43 5.94
C LEU A 75 3.12 53.57 7.05
N GLN A 76 2.28 54.17 7.91
CA GLN A 76 1.56 53.44 8.96
C GLN A 76 0.55 52.46 8.37
N ASP A 77 -0.20 52.86 7.34
CA ASP A 77 -1.13 51.99 6.62
C ASP A 77 -0.41 50.83 5.94
N ALA A 78 0.71 51.09 5.24
CA ALA A 78 1.52 50.06 4.62
C ALA A 78 2.09 49.09 5.67
N ALA A 79 2.55 49.60 6.82
CA ALA A 79 3.04 48.77 7.92
C ALA A 79 1.92 47.94 8.57
N ALA A 80 0.72 48.50 8.73
CA ALA A 80 -0.45 47.78 9.23
C ALA A 80 -0.86 46.66 8.27
N THR A 81 -0.93 46.95 6.97
CA THR A 81 -1.25 45.96 5.94
C THR A 81 -0.21 44.84 5.91
N ASN A 82 1.08 45.16 6.02
CA ASN A 82 2.15 44.16 6.04
C ASN A 82 2.09 43.26 7.29
N ARG A 83 1.71 43.81 8.45
CA ARG A 83 1.43 43.00 9.65
C ARG A 83 0.28 42.03 9.43
N VAL A 84 -0.83 42.49 8.84
CA VAL A 84 -1.99 41.63 8.53
C VAL A 84 -1.59 40.52 7.55
N LEU A 85 -0.87 40.84 6.47
CA LEU A 85 -0.34 39.85 5.52
C LEU A 85 0.57 38.83 6.21
N ARG A 86 1.40 39.27 7.17
CA ARG A 86 2.28 38.38 7.94
C ARG A 86 1.48 37.48 8.88
N ASP A 87 0.46 38.01 9.55
CA ASP A 87 -0.42 37.24 10.42
C ASP A 87 -1.26 36.24 9.60
N GLU A 88 -1.71 36.62 8.40
CA GLU A 88 -2.35 35.70 7.47
C GLU A 88 -1.39 34.62 6.96
N MET A 89 -0.14 34.98 6.64
CA MET A 89 0.89 34.00 6.24
C MET A 89 1.19 33.01 7.38
N LEU A 90 1.31 33.51 8.62
CA LEU A 90 1.49 32.67 9.80
C LEU A 90 0.26 31.78 10.04
N GLY A 91 -0.95 32.33 9.86
CA GLY A 91 -2.20 31.58 9.93
C GLY A 91 -2.32 30.51 8.84
N LEU A 92 -1.92 30.81 7.61
CA LEU A 92 -1.82 29.85 6.50
C LEU A 92 -0.80 28.75 6.79
N SER A 93 0.36 29.10 7.34
CA SER A 93 1.37 28.12 7.75
C SER A 93 0.85 27.18 8.84
N GLN A 94 0.23 27.72 9.89
CA GLN A 94 -0.38 26.92 10.95
C GLN A 94 -1.49 26.01 10.41
N ARG A 95 -2.36 26.54 9.53
CA ARG A 95 -3.40 25.75 8.88
C ARG A 95 -2.82 24.68 7.95
N SER A 96 -1.74 24.96 7.24
CA SER A 96 -1.06 23.97 6.38
C SER A 96 -0.46 22.83 7.21
N ALA A 97 0.15 23.14 8.36
CA ALA A 97 0.65 22.12 9.29
C ALA A 97 -0.48 21.26 9.87
N LEU A 98 -1.62 21.87 10.21
CA LEU A 98 -2.82 21.16 10.65
C LEU A 98 -3.44 20.31 9.54
N LEU A 99 -3.44 20.79 8.30
CA LEU A 99 -3.87 20.01 7.13
C LEU A 99 -2.93 18.85 6.87
N GLU A 100 -1.62 19.05 6.98
CA GLU A 100 -0.63 17.97 6.83
C GLU A 100 -0.78 16.92 7.94
N GLU A 101 -0.96 17.34 9.19
CA GLU A 101 -1.22 16.45 10.32
C GLU A 101 -2.53 15.67 10.15
N THR A 102 -3.60 16.32 9.68
CA THR A 102 -4.87 15.64 9.42
C THR A 102 -4.76 14.69 8.23
N VAL A 103 -4.09 15.06 7.14
CA VAL A 103 -3.82 14.17 6.01
C VAL A 103 -3.03 12.95 6.47
N GLN A 104 -2.01 13.13 7.32
CA GLN A 104 -1.24 12.03 7.91
C GLN A 104 -2.15 11.15 8.78
N LYS A 105 -2.96 11.75 9.66
CA LYS A 105 -3.95 11.04 10.51
C LYS A 105 -5.06 10.35 9.73
N LEU A 106 -5.38 10.77 8.50
CA LEU A 106 -6.34 10.08 7.63
C LEU A 106 -5.66 8.98 6.78
N ALA A 107 -4.40 9.19 6.38
CA ALA A 107 -3.62 8.22 5.61
C ALA A 107 -3.19 7.02 6.47
N ASP A 108 -2.82 7.25 7.73
CA ASP A 108 -2.35 6.20 8.64
C ASP A 108 -3.42 5.12 8.90
N PRO A 109 -4.66 5.43 9.33
CA PRO A 109 -5.69 4.43 9.59
C PRO A 109 -6.05 3.62 8.34
N ASN A 110 -6.06 4.27 7.17
CA ASN A 110 -6.36 3.58 5.92
C ASN A 110 -5.26 2.57 5.54
N ARG A 111 -3.99 2.95 5.75
CA ARG A 111 -2.83 2.06 5.56
C ARG A 111 -2.84 0.90 6.57
N HIS A 112 -3.06 1.19 7.85
CA HIS A 112 -3.12 0.17 8.90
C HIS A 112 -4.32 -0.77 8.73
N GLY A 113 -5.49 -0.26 8.31
CA GLY A 113 -6.68 -1.06 8.02
C GLY A 113 -6.48 -2.00 6.84
N ALA A 114 -5.90 -1.51 5.74
CA ALA A 114 -5.56 -2.36 4.59
C ALA A 114 -4.51 -3.42 4.94
N GLN A 115 -3.52 -3.09 5.78
CA GLN A 115 -2.54 -4.05 6.27
C GLN A 115 -3.16 -5.09 7.21
N ALA A 116 -4.03 -4.68 8.14
CA ALA A 116 -4.73 -5.57 9.04
C ALA A 116 -5.60 -6.57 8.26
N LEU A 117 -6.35 -6.10 7.25
CA LEU A 117 -7.14 -6.96 6.38
C LEU A 117 -6.27 -7.99 5.62
N ARG A 118 -5.10 -7.58 5.13
CA ARG A 118 -4.16 -8.51 4.48
C ARG A 118 -3.63 -9.55 5.45
N LEU A 119 -3.36 -9.18 6.70
CA LEU A 119 -2.91 -10.14 7.72
C LEU A 119 -4.03 -11.13 8.10
N ASP A 120 -5.28 -10.68 8.15
CA ASP A 120 -6.43 -11.56 8.35
C ASP A 120 -6.64 -12.50 7.16
N GLU A 121 -6.42 -12.02 5.93
CA GLU A 121 -6.42 -12.86 4.71
C GLU A 121 -5.31 -13.92 4.78
N VAL A 122 -4.10 -13.55 5.20
CA VAL A 122 -2.99 -14.49 5.42
C VAL A 122 -3.40 -15.54 6.45
N GLU A 123 -3.95 -15.14 7.60
CA GLU A 123 -4.40 -16.08 8.63
C GLU A 123 -5.47 -17.04 8.09
N LEU A 124 -6.48 -16.52 7.38
CA LEU A 124 -7.53 -17.33 6.77
C LEU A 124 -6.96 -18.36 5.79
N LEU A 125 -6.04 -17.94 4.91
CA LEU A 125 -5.42 -18.81 3.92
C LEU A 125 -4.54 -19.90 4.56
N LEU A 126 -3.80 -19.55 5.62
CA LEU A 126 -3.01 -20.53 6.39
C LEU A 126 -3.91 -21.55 7.08
N ARG A 127 -5.00 -21.10 7.73
CA ARG A 127 -6.00 -21.99 8.35
C ARG A 127 -6.66 -22.90 7.31
N LEU A 128 -7.05 -22.35 6.16
CA LEU A 128 -7.61 -23.13 5.05
C LEU A 128 -6.63 -24.20 4.57
N GLY A 129 -5.36 -23.85 4.39
CA GLY A 129 -4.32 -24.80 3.99
C GLY A 129 -4.13 -25.92 5.01
N GLN A 130 -4.06 -25.57 6.31
CA GLN A 130 -3.98 -26.57 7.39
C GLN A 130 -5.20 -27.48 7.45
N GLN A 131 -6.40 -26.92 7.28
CA GLN A 131 -7.65 -27.69 7.28
C GLN A 131 -7.69 -28.66 6.09
N ARG A 132 -7.34 -28.22 4.88
CA ARG A 132 -7.29 -29.09 3.71
C ARG A 132 -6.29 -30.23 3.88
N LEU A 133 -5.13 -29.96 4.46
CA LEU A 133 -4.13 -31.00 4.70
C LEU A 133 -4.52 -31.95 5.82
N SER A 134 -5.05 -31.45 6.94
CA SER A 134 -5.36 -32.27 8.12
C SER A 134 -6.63 -33.11 7.96
N ILE A 135 -7.65 -32.56 7.27
CA ILE A 135 -8.94 -33.22 7.07
C ILE A 135 -8.95 -34.05 5.79
N ALA A 136 -8.56 -33.45 4.66
CA ALA A 136 -8.68 -34.06 3.34
C ALA A 136 -7.36 -34.63 2.81
N GLY A 137 -6.24 -34.45 3.52
CA GLY A 137 -4.90 -34.84 3.04
C GLY A 137 -4.49 -34.17 1.74
N ASP A 138 -5.17 -33.10 1.36
CA ASP A 138 -5.02 -32.42 0.06
C ASP A 138 -3.79 -31.51 0.07
N ALA A 139 -2.64 -32.10 -0.23
CA ALA A 139 -1.35 -31.44 -0.27
C ALA A 139 -1.30 -30.34 -1.34
N ASP A 140 -1.90 -30.55 -2.50
CA ASP A 140 -1.94 -29.55 -3.58
C ASP A 140 -2.81 -28.35 -3.20
N GLY A 141 -3.95 -28.62 -2.57
CA GLY A 141 -4.83 -27.61 -2.00
C GLY A 141 -4.15 -26.77 -0.93
N ALA A 142 -3.40 -27.41 -0.04
CA ALA A 142 -2.60 -26.72 0.97
C ALA A 142 -1.49 -25.87 0.34
N ARG A 143 -0.75 -26.42 -0.64
CA ARG A 143 0.33 -25.70 -1.35
C ARG A 143 -0.18 -24.44 -2.04
N ARG A 144 -1.34 -24.52 -2.71
CA ARG A 144 -2.00 -23.35 -3.31
C ARG A 144 -2.42 -22.32 -2.26
N ALA A 145 -3.01 -22.75 -1.14
CA ALA A 145 -3.40 -21.85 -0.07
C ALA A 145 -2.20 -21.12 0.56
N TYR A 146 -1.09 -21.83 0.80
CA TYR A 146 0.15 -21.25 1.32
C TYR A 146 0.84 -20.33 0.32
N ALA A 147 0.75 -20.62 -0.98
CA ALA A 147 1.24 -19.72 -2.02
C ALA A 147 0.45 -18.40 -2.05
N LEU A 148 -0.89 -18.47 -1.92
CA LEU A 148 -1.74 -17.29 -1.79
C LEU A 148 -1.42 -16.50 -0.51
N ALA A 149 -1.25 -17.19 0.62
CA ALA A 149 -0.85 -16.55 1.89
C ALA A 149 0.49 -15.81 1.74
N ASN A 150 1.45 -16.42 1.05
CA ASN A 150 2.74 -15.79 0.79
C ASN A 150 2.63 -14.56 -0.12
N ALA A 151 1.78 -14.62 -1.15
CA ALA A 151 1.51 -13.46 -1.99
C ALA A 151 0.83 -12.32 -1.21
N ALA A 152 -0.14 -12.63 -0.36
CA ALA A 152 -0.80 -11.66 0.51
C ALA A 152 0.18 -11.01 1.49
N LEU A 153 1.04 -11.81 2.14
CA LEU A 153 2.07 -11.35 3.09
C LEU A 153 3.17 -10.51 2.43
N ASN A 154 3.55 -10.82 1.18
CA ASN A 154 4.50 -10.03 0.42
C ASN A 154 3.96 -8.63 0.07
N GLY A 155 2.65 -8.45 0.03
CA GLY A 155 2.01 -7.15 -0.16
C GLY A 155 1.91 -6.29 1.11
N VAL A 156 2.44 -6.75 2.26
CA VAL A 156 2.49 -5.99 3.50
C VAL A 156 3.88 -5.40 3.69
N ASP A 157 4.05 -4.11 3.40
CA ASP A 157 5.34 -3.41 3.52
C ASP A 157 5.65 -3.00 4.96
N ASP A 158 6.12 -3.96 5.77
CA ASP A 158 6.63 -3.73 7.13
C ASP A 158 7.79 -4.71 7.45
N PRO A 159 9.00 -4.19 7.80
CA PRO A 159 10.16 -5.00 8.17
C PRO A 159 9.94 -5.95 9.37
N GLY A 160 8.98 -5.67 10.24
CA GLY A 160 8.65 -6.52 11.38
C GLY A 160 8.19 -7.93 11.00
N TYR A 161 7.73 -8.14 9.76
CA TYR A 161 7.26 -9.45 9.27
C TYR A 161 8.33 -10.27 8.53
N LEU A 162 9.60 -9.86 8.53
CA LEU A 162 10.66 -10.62 7.86
C LEU A 162 10.78 -12.06 8.38
N ASN A 163 10.74 -12.24 9.70
CA ASN A 163 10.77 -13.57 10.32
C ASN A 163 9.57 -14.41 9.92
N LEU A 164 8.39 -13.80 9.83
CA LEU A 164 7.15 -14.45 9.42
C LEU A 164 7.23 -14.93 7.96
N ARG A 165 7.78 -14.10 7.06
CA ARG A 165 8.02 -14.47 5.66
C ARG A 165 9.00 -15.63 5.55
N GLN A 166 10.07 -15.62 6.34
CA GLN A 166 11.04 -16.71 6.34
C GLN A 166 10.45 -18.02 6.86
N ALA A 167 9.65 -17.99 7.93
CA ALA A 167 8.91 -19.15 8.44
C ALA A 167 7.94 -19.70 7.38
N LEU A 168 7.21 -18.81 6.71
CA LEU A 168 6.27 -19.20 5.67
C LEU A 168 6.95 -19.86 4.46
N VAL A 169 8.13 -19.37 4.06
CA VAL A 169 8.93 -20.01 3.01
C VAL A 169 9.39 -21.40 3.43
N GLN A 170 9.87 -21.57 4.67
CA GLN A 170 10.26 -22.89 5.18
C GLN A 170 9.09 -23.88 5.19
N GLU A 171 7.92 -23.44 5.64
CA GLU A 171 6.71 -24.27 5.62
C GLU A 171 6.28 -24.65 4.20
N ARG A 172 6.43 -23.73 3.24
CA ARG A 172 6.19 -24.00 1.82
C ARG A 172 7.18 -25.02 1.27
N ASP A 173 8.46 -24.90 1.58
CA ASP A 173 9.48 -25.87 1.15
C ASP A 173 9.22 -27.25 1.78
N ALA A 174 8.70 -27.30 3.01
CA ALA A 174 8.27 -28.53 3.65
C ALA A 174 7.05 -29.15 2.95
N LEU A 175 6.04 -28.35 2.57
CA LEU A 175 4.92 -28.78 1.74
C LEU A 175 5.37 -29.22 0.34
N ASP A 176 6.38 -28.56 -0.22
CA ASP A 176 6.86 -28.87 -1.56
C ASP A 176 7.55 -30.23 -1.60
N ARG A 177 8.36 -30.53 -0.59
CA ARG A 177 8.99 -31.85 -0.35
C ARG A 177 7.97 -32.98 -0.18
N LEU A 178 6.76 -32.69 0.28
CA LEU A 178 5.69 -33.69 0.41
C LEU A 178 5.15 -34.15 -0.96
N GLY A 179 5.31 -33.35 -2.02
CA GLY A 179 4.75 -33.65 -3.34
C GLY A 179 3.21 -33.73 -3.31
N ALA A 180 2.64 -34.71 -4.04
CA ALA A 180 1.21 -34.98 -4.08
C ALA A 180 0.64 -35.51 -2.74
N GLY A 181 1.51 -35.83 -1.77
CA GLY A 181 1.12 -36.36 -0.47
C GLY A 181 0.94 -37.88 -0.43
N PRO A 182 0.95 -38.45 0.78
CA PRO A 182 0.91 -39.90 1.00
C PRO A 182 -0.38 -40.56 0.49
N GLN A 183 -1.52 -39.88 0.57
CA GLN A 183 -2.81 -40.41 0.10
C GLN A 183 -2.84 -40.57 -1.41
N ALA A 184 -2.39 -39.56 -2.16
CA ALA A 184 -2.30 -39.61 -3.61
C ALA A 184 -1.33 -40.71 -4.06
N GLN A 185 -0.17 -40.84 -3.40
CA GLN A 185 0.77 -41.92 -3.67
C GLN A 185 0.17 -43.30 -3.39
N ALA A 186 -0.53 -43.47 -2.26
CA ALA A 186 -1.22 -44.72 -1.94
C ALA A 186 -2.29 -45.08 -2.97
N GLY A 187 -3.05 -44.09 -3.46
CA GLY A 187 -4.02 -44.27 -4.54
C GLY A 187 -3.38 -44.70 -5.87
N GLN A 188 -2.30 -44.05 -6.29
CA GLN A 188 -1.58 -44.42 -7.51
C GLN A 188 -0.99 -45.83 -7.45
N LEU A 189 -0.43 -46.20 -6.29
CA LEU A 189 0.11 -47.54 -6.05
C LEU A 189 -1.00 -48.60 -6.02
N LEU A 190 -2.15 -48.30 -5.41
CA LEU A 190 -3.35 -49.14 -5.46
C LEU A 190 -3.81 -49.37 -6.90
N ASP A 191 -3.83 -48.34 -7.74
CA ASP A 191 -4.30 -48.42 -9.12
C ASP A 191 -3.39 -49.27 -9.98
N THR A 192 -2.09 -49.09 -9.80
CA THR A 192 -1.07 -49.94 -10.43
C THR A 192 -1.23 -51.39 -9.98
N LEU A 193 -1.48 -51.61 -8.68
CA LEU A 193 -1.69 -52.95 -8.14
C LEU A 193 -2.98 -53.59 -8.66
N ALA A 194 -4.07 -52.84 -8.76
CA ALA A 194 -5.33 -53.32 -9.31
C ALA A 194 -5.17 -53.74 -10.78
N ALA A 195 -4.44 -52.96 -11.58
CA ALA A 195 -4.11 -53.30 -12.97
C ALA A 195 -3.21 -54.54 -13.07
N ASP A 196 -2.24 -54.69 -12.17
CA ASP A 196 -1.36 -55.87 -12.13
C ASP A 196 -2.12 -57.14 -11.72
N LEU A 197 -3.08 -57.03 -10.79
CA LEU A 197 -3.94 -58.15 -10.39
C LEU A 197 -4.76 -58.68 -11.58
N GLN A 198 -5.24 -57.80 -12.45
CA GLN A 198 -5.98 -58.20 -13.66
C GLN A 198 -5.11 -58.94 -14.70
N ARG A 199 -3.80 -58.76 -14.66
CA ARG A 199 -2.84 -59.40 -15.59
C ARG A 199 -2.20 -60.67 -15.03
N LEU A 200 -2.58 -61.09 -13.83
CA LEU A 200 -2.02 -62.30 -13.22
C LEU A 200 -2.38 -63.55 -14.03
N PRO A 201 -1.42 -64.48 -14.23
CA PRO A 201 -1.68 -65.71 -14.95
C PRO A 201 -2.68 -66.59 -14.19
N GLU A 202 -3.72 -67.03 -14.88
CA GLU A 202 -4.78 -67.88 -14.29
C GLU A 202 -4.39 -69.36 -14.20
N HIS A 203 -3.34 -69.75 -14.92
CA HIS A 203 -2.82 -71.12 -14.99
C HIS A 203 -1.32 -71.10 -14.70
N THR A 204 -0.81 -72.14 -14.05
CA THR A 204 0.63 -72.25 -13.82
C THR A 204 1.32 -72.81 -15.07
N ALA A 205 2.52 -72.33 -15.40
CA ALA A 205 3.27 -72.83 -16.56
C ALA A 205 3.51 -74.36 -16.49
N GLN A 206 3.57 -74.94 -15.28
CA GLN A 206 3.69 -76.37 -15.04
C GLN A 206 2.45 -77.19 -15.46
N GLU A 207 1.25 -76.60 -15.54
CA GLU A 207 0.05 -77.31 -16.04
C GLU A 207 0.06 -77.47 -17.56
N ASN A 208 0.65 -76.53 -18.30
CA ASN A 208 0.70 -76.58 -19.77
C ASN A 208 1.80 -77.52 -20.31
N GLU A 209 2.86 -77.77 -19.54
CA GLU A 209 3.99 -78.64 -19.95
C GLU A 209 3.89 -80.09 -19.46
N ALA A 210 2.88 -80.42 -18.65
CA ALA A 210 2.63 -81.81 -18.28
C ALA A 210 2.17 -82.60 -19.53
N ALA A 211 3.13 -83.25 -20.21
CA ALA A 211 2.90 -84.08 -21.38
C ALA A 211 1.78 -85.11 -21.09
N GLN A 212 0.58 -84.81 -21.60
CA GLN A 212 -0.59 -85.66 -21.42
C GLN A 212 -0.28 -87.04 -22.02
N PRO A 213 -0.36 -88.13 -21.23
CA PRO A 213 -0.22 -89.48 -21.75
C PRO A 213 -1.20 -89.74 -22.89
N TRP A 214 -0.75 -90.43 -23.93
CA TRP A 214 -1.52 -90.68 -25.15
C TRP A 214 -2.92 -91.29 -24.90
N TRP A 215 -3.08 -92.08 -23.84
CA TRP A 215 -4.37 -92.68 -23.45
C TRP A 215 -5.39 -91.65 -22.95
N GLN A 216 -4.95 -90.53 -22.36
CA GLN A 216 -5.86 -89.43 -21.99
C GLN A 216 -6.43 -88.73 -23.22
N LYS A 217 -5.69 -88.66 -24.34
CA LYS A 217 -6.18 -88.06 -25.59
C LYS A 217 -7.29 -88.88 -26.24
N VAL A 218 -7.25 -90.21 -26.09
CA VAL A 218 -8.26 -91.14 -26.64
C VAL A 218 -9.54 -91.15 -25.78
N LEU A 219 -9.42 -90.97 -24.46
CA LEU A 219 -10.54 -90.95 -23.50
C LEU A 219 -11.15 -89.55 -23.26
N ALA A 220 -10.50 -88.49 -23.76
CA ALA A 220 -10.94 -87.10 -23.64
C ALA A 220 -12.40 -86.81 -24.03
N PRO A 221 -13.02 -87.49 -25.02
CA PRO A 221 -14.42 -87.25 -25.37
C PRO A 221 -15.43 -87.76 -24.33
N LEU A 222 -15.02 -88.67 -23.44
CA LEU A 222 -15.93 -89.34 -22.49
C LEU A 222 -15.70 -88.91 -21.03
N VAL A 223 -14.45 -88.65 -20.62
CA VAL A 223 -14.12 -88.31 -19.23
C VAL A 223 -12.93 -87.35 -19.17
N ASP A 224 -13.15 -86.12 -18.71
CA ASP A 224 -12.09 -85.15 -18.39
C ASP A 224 -11.70 -85.30 -16.91
N ILE A 225 -10.62 -86.04 -16.64
CA ILE A 225 -10.07 -86.17 -15.28
C ILE A 225 -9.11 -85.00 -15.05
N ARG A 226 -9.60 -83.96 -14.37
CA ARG A 226 -8.81 -82.80 -13.97
C ARG A 226 -8.22 -83.04 -12.56
N PRO A 227 -6.91 -83.29 -12.41
CA PRO A 227 -6.32 -83.50 -11.09
C PRO A 227 -6.33 -82.19 -10.30
N SER A 228 -7.24 -82.08 -9.34
CA SER A 228 -7.32 -80.97 -8.39
C SER A 228 -6.25 -81.14 -7.30
N ARG A 229 -4.98 -80.81 -7.61
CA ARG A 229 -3.98 -80.63 -6.54
C ARG A 229 -4.28 -79.33 -5.78
N GLY A 230 -4.95 -79.48 -4.65
CA GLY A 230 -4.74 -78.65 -3.45
C GLY A 230 -5.39 -77.27 -3.39
N ASP A 231 -5.62 -76.59 -4.51
CA ASP A 231 -6.38 -75.33 -4.52
C ASP A 231 -7.66 -75.58 -5.30
N ALA A 232 -8.80 -75.59 -4.60
CA ALA A 232 -10.11 -75.61 -5.23
C ALA A 232 -10.30 -74.28 -5.98
N LEU A 233 -9.72 -74.23 -7.18
CA LEU A 233 -9.94 -73.18 -8.14
C LEU A 233 -11.45 -73.07 -8.35
N LEU A 234 -12.01 -71.94 -7.93
CA LEU A 234 -13.43 -71.62 -8.02
C LEU A 234 -13.97 -72.02 -9.41
N VAL A 235 -15.18 -72.61 -9.44
CA VAL A 235 -15.92 -72.88 -10.69
C VAL A 235 -16.13 -71.55 -11.42
N GLY A 236 -16.26 -71.54 -12.75
CA GLY A 236 -16.29 -70.30 -13.55
C GLY A 236 -17.28 -69.23 -13.04
N GLY A 237 -18.46 -69.63 -12.56
CA GLY A 237 -19.43 -68.71 -11.93
C GLY A 237 -18.93 -68.12 -10.60
N ASP A 238 -18.33 -68.95 -9.75
CA ASP A 238 -17.75 -68.51 -8.48
C ASP A 238 -16.52 -67.61 -8.67
N ARG A 239 -15.77 -67.77 -9.77
CA ARG A 239 -14.65 -66.87 -10.12
C ARG A 239 -15.13 -65.47 -10.45
N ASN A 240 -16.21 -65.34 -11.21
CA ASN A 240 -16.73 -64.02 -11.58
C ASN A 240 -17.23 -63.27 -10.34
N ALA A 241 -18.00 -63.94 -9.47
CA ALA A 241 -18.42 -63.38 -8.20
C ALA A 241 -17.23 -62.98 -7.29
N ALA A 242 -16.16 -63.78 -7.29
CA ALA A 242 -14.95 -63.48 -6.53
C ALA A 242 -14.14 -62.31 -7.12
N ARG A 243 -14.13 -62.12 -8.45
CA ARG A 243 -13.55 -60.94 -9.11
C ARG A 243 -14.36 -59.69 -8.81
N ASP A 244 -15.68 -59.77 -8.81
CA ASP A 244 -16.56 -58.65 -8.45
C ASP A 244 -16.34 -58.25 -6.99
N ALA A 245 -16.27 -59.23 -6.07
CA ALA A 245 -15.94 -58.99 -4.67
C ALA A 245 -14.56 -58.33 -4.51
N LEU A 246 -13.55 -58.78 -5.26
CA LEU A 246 -12.23 -58.16 -5.27
C LEU A 246 -12.29 -56.70 -5.74
N GLN A 247 -13.04 -56.40 -6.79
CA GLN A 247 -13.22 -55.03 -7.29
C GLN A 247 -13.88 -54.13 -6.25
N ILE A 248 -14.88 -54.64 -5.53
CA ILE A 248 -15.50 -53.93 -4.40
C ILE A 248 -14.46 -53.64 -3.32
N GLU A 249 -13.65 -54.61 -2.92
CA GLU A 249 -12.61 -54.39 -1.90
C GLU A 249 -11.55 -53.38 -2.31
N VAL A 250 -11.15 -53.38 -3.60
CA VAL A 250 -10.23 -52.36 -4.14
C VAL A 250 -10.89 -50.97 -4.12
N SER A 251 -12.18 -50.87 -4.45
CA SER A 251 -12.92 -49.60 -4.37
C SER A 251 -13.06 -49.09 -2.93
N LEU A 252 -13.28 -49.99 -1.96
CA LEU A 252 -13.28 -49.66 -0.54
C LEU A 252 -11.90 -49.21 -0.06
N ALA A 253 -10.83 -49.86 -0.53
CA ALA A 253 -9.46 -49.43 -0.25
C ALA A 253 -9.18 -48.03 -0.79
N ARG A 254 -9.63 -47.73 -2.02
CA ARG A 254 -9.51 -46.38 -2.60
C ARG A 254 -10.26 -45.33 -1.76
N ALA A 255 -11.52 -45.61 -1.40
CA ALA A 255 -12.31 -44.69 -0.58
C ALA A 255 -11.69 -44.48 0.82
N ALA A 256 -11.10 -45.51 1.42
CA ALA A 256 -10.40 -45.40 2.69
C ALA A 256 -9.10 -44.58 2.55
N ALA A 257 -8.35 -44.74 1.46
CA ALA A 257 -7.15 -43.96 1.17
C ALA A 257 -7.47 -42.47 0.98
N GLU A 258 -8.53 -42.14 0.24
CA GLU A 258 -9.02 -40.76 0.03
C GLU A 258 -9.46 -40.08 1.34
N ARG A 259 -10.06 -40.83 2.27
CA ARG A 259 -10.45 -40.32 3.59
C ARG A 259 -9.30 -40.31 4.61
N GLY A 260 -8.15 -40.89 4.27
CA GLY A 260 -7.06 -41.12 5.21
C GLY A 260 -7.41 -42.03 6.38
N ASP A 261 -8.34 -42.97 6.18
CA ASP A 261 -8.70 -44.02 7.15
C ASP A 261 -7.72 -45.19 7.04
N ALA A 262 -6.67 -45.14 7.85
CA ALA A 262 -5.63 -46.17 7.89
C ALA A 262 -6.15 -47.55 8.31
N ALA A 263 -7.15 -47.62 9.20
CA ALA A 263 -7.68 -48.88 9.68
C ALA A 263 -8.52 -49.56 8.57
N GLY A 264 -9.45 -48.82 7.97
CA GLY A 264 -10.26 -49.30 6.85
C GLY A 264 -9.41 -49.66 5.62
N PHE A 265 -8.36 -48.90 5.35
CA PHE A 265 -7.41 -49.18 4.28
C PHE A 265 -6.66 -50.50 4.49
N VAL A 266 -6.08 -50.71 5.67
CA VAL A 266 -5.38 -51.96 5.98
C VAL A 266 -6.35 -53.15 5.96
N GLN A 267 -7.57 -52.98 6.45
CA GLN A 267 -8.58 -54.04 6.48
C GLN A 267 -8.99 -54.48 5.06
N SER A 268 -9.27 -53.53 4.17
CA SER A 268 -9.60 -53.81 2.77
C SER A 268 -8.42 -54.46 2.04
N LEU A 269 -7.19 -53.98 2.23
CA LEU A 269 -5.98 -54.60 1.65
C LEU A 269 -5.75 -56.04 2.12
N ARG A 270 -6.10 -56.39 3.37
CA ARG A 270 -6.04 -57.78 3.85
C ARG A 270 -7.08 -58.68 3.18
N ARG A 271 -8.28 -58.15 2.92
CA ARG A 271 -9.31 -58.88 2.17
C ARG A 271 -8.91 -59.07 0.71
N VAL A 272 -8.30 -58.06 0.08
CA VAL A 272 -7.65 -58.17 -1.24
C VAL A 272 -6.57 -59.26 -1.25
N ASP A 273 -5.69 -59.33 -0.25
CA ASP A 273 -4.67 -60.39 -0.15
C ASP A 273 -5.31 -61.78 -0.04
N THR A 274 -6.36 -61.90 0.76
CA THR A 274 -7.11 -63.16 0.93
C THR A 274 -7.75 -63.61 -0.39
N TRP A 275 -8.43 -62.72 -1.10
CA TRP A 275 -8.97 -63.01 -2.43
C TRP A 275 -7.88 -63.36 -3.44
N THR A 276 -6.73 -62.67 -3.38
CA THR A 276 -5.60 -62.95 -4.28
C THR A 276 -5.09 -64.39 -4.13
N THR A 277 -5.04 -64.91 -2.91
CA THR A 277 -4.66 -66.32 -2.68
C THR A 277 -5.71 -67.33 -3.11
N ARG A 278 -6.99 -66.93 -3.18
CA ARG A 278 -8.10 -67.80 -3.59
C ARG A 278 -8.32 -67.84 -5.10
N LEU A 279 -8.12 -66.72 -5.79
CA LEU A 279 -8.36 -66.61 -7.23
C LEU A 279 -7.19 -67.11 -8.09
N TRP A 280 -5.95 -66.94 -7.62
CA TRP A 280 -4.75 -67.24 -8.43
C TRP A 280 -3.84 -68.28 -7.78
N PRO A 281 -3.32 -69.25 -8.55
CA PRO A 281 -2.37 -70.24 -8.06
C PRO A 281 -1.00 -69.61 -7.73
N ASP A 282 -0.12 -70.36 -7.07
CA ASP A 282 1.20 -69.83 -6.71
C ASP A 282 2.08 -69.54 -7.92
N SER A 283 2.49 -68.29 -8.06
CA SER A 283 3.31 -67.79 -9.14
C SER A 283 4.25 -66.69 -8.64
N PRO A 284 5.41 -66.47 -9.30
CA PRO A 284 6.31 -65.39 -8.92
C PRO A 284 5.62 -64.02 -9.01
N GLN A 285 4.72 -63.80 -9.99
CA GLN A 285 3.94 -62.57 -10.12
C GLN A 285 2.98 -62.39 -8.93
N ARG A 286 2.29 -63.45 -8.49
CA ARG A 286 1.44 -63.41 -7.28
C ARG A 286 2.25 -63.02 -6.05
N ARG A 287 3.42 -63.61 -5.84
CA ARG A 287 4.29 -63.28 -4.70
C ARG A 287 4.75 -61.82 -4.73
N GLN A 288 5.06 -61.28 -5.91
CA GLN A 288 5.40 -59.86 -6.07
C GLN A 288 4.22 -58.94 -5.73
N ALA A 289 3.01 -59.24 -6.23
CA ALA A 289 1.81 -58.48 -5.91
C ALA A 289 1.52 -58.48 -4.41
N ARG A 290 1.62 -59.63 -3.74
CA ARG A 290 1.45 -59.75 -2.28
C ARG A 290 2.50 -58.99 -1.48
N THR A 291 3.73 -58.91 -1.99
CA THR A 291 4.79 -58.11 -1.35
C THR A 291 4.45 -56.63 -1.42
N ARG A 292 3.98 -56.15 -2.58
CA ARG A 292 3.51 -54.75 -2.74
C ARG A 292 2.29 -54.45 -1.87
N LEU A 293 1.32 -55.37 -1.76
CA LEU A 293 0.18 -55.24 -0.83
C LEU A 293 0.67 -55.04 0.62
N ARG A 294 1.66 -55.83 1.05
CA ARG A 294 2.24 -55.69 2.40
C ARG A 294 2.97 -54.35 2.59
N THR A 295 3.72 -53.90 1.59
CA THR A 295 4.35 -52.57 1.62
C THR A 295 3.30 -51.46 1.72
N LEU A 296 2.20 -51.56 0.97
CA LEU A 296 1.08 -50.61 1.02
C LEU A 296 0.37 -50.59 2.38
N GLN A 297 0.18 -51.76 3.01
CA GLN A 297 -0.42 -51.84 4.36
C GLN A 297 0.42 -51.12 5.43
N GLN A 298 1.73 -50.92 5.20
CA GLN A 298 2.64 -50.24 6.11
C GLN A 298 2.86 -48.77 5.75
N ALA A 299 2.39 -48.31 4.58
CA ALA A 299 2.59 -46.95 4.12
C ALA A 299 1.75 -45.96 4.96
N PRO A 300 2.33 -44.84 5.42
CA PRO A 300 1.57 -43.83 6.14
C PRO A 300 0.59 -43.14 5.19
N LEU A 301 -0.70 -43.08 5.56
CA LEU A 301 -1.72 -42.35 4.78
C LEU A 301 -1.80 -40.86 5.13
N ARG A 302 -1.28 -40.44 6.28
CA ARG A 302 -1.35 -39.05 6.73
C ARG A 302 0.02 -38.40 6.73
N PRO A 303 0.15 -37.18 6.17
CA PRO A 303 1.41 -36.46 6.20
C PRO A 303 1.71 -36.01 7.64
N ARG A 304 2.98 -36.13 8.05
CA ARG A 304 3.47 -35.59 9.33
C ARG A 304 4.44 -34.46 9.03
N LEU A 305 3.99 -33.22 9.16
CA LEU A 305 4.84 -32.04 9.05
C LEU A 305 4.83 -31.29 10.38
N PRO A 306 5.85 -31.47 11.23
CA PRO A 306 5.92 -30.78 12.52
C PRO A 306 6.15 -29.26 12.36
N GLU A 307 6.68 -28.84 11.21
CA GLU A 307 6.95 -27.43 10.89
C GLU A 307 5.68 -26.65 10.50
N LEU A 308 4.61 -27.34 10.11
CA LEU A 308 3.38 -26.67 9.67
C LEU A 308 2.66 -25.97 10.83
N GLY A 309 2.36 -24.70 10.64
CA GLY A 309 1.60 -23.87 11.57
C GLY A 309 2.43 -23.00 12.50
N THR A 310 3.75 -23.04 12.42
CA THR A 310 4.62 -22.09 13.14
C THR A 310 4.36 -20.65 12.74
N THR A 311 4.13 -20.40 11.44
CA THR A 311 3.80 -19.10 10.85
C THR A 311 2.48 -18.56 11.41
N LEU A 312 1.47 -19.43 11.53
CA LEU A 312 0.16 -19.05 12.06
C LEU A 312 0.24 -18.69 13.55
N LEU A 313 0.96 -19.49 14.34
CA LEU A 313 1.21 -19.21 15.76
C LEU A 313 1.97 -17.89 15.95
N GLN A 314 2.99 -17.65 15.12
CA GLN A 314 3.77 -16.42 15.17
C GLN A 314 2.93 -15.19 14.81
N LEU A 315 2.06 -15.29 13.80
CA LEU A 315 1.12 -14.24 13.42
C LEU A 315 0.13 -13.93 14.56
N GLN A 316 -0.38 -14.95 15.24
CA GLN A 316 -1.28 -14.78 16.39
C GLN A 316 -0.57 -14.11 17.58
N ALA A 317 0.63 -14.56 17.92
CA ALA A 317 1.44 -13.94 18.99
C ALA A 317 1.74 -12.46 18.70
N MET A 318 2.05 -12.12 17.45
CA MET A 318 2.27 -10.73 17.02
C MET A 318 1.00 -9.86 17.09
N ARG A 319 -0.19 -10.45 16.97
CA ARG A 319 -1.47 -9.73 17.12
C ARG A 319 -1.81 -9.52 18.58
N GLU A 320 -1.64 -10.54 19.42
CA GLU A 320 -1.87 -10.46 20.86
C GLU A 320 -0.95 -9.41 21.50
N GLY A 321 0.35 -9.43 21.18
CA GLY A 321 1.30 -8.45 21.70
C GLY A 321 1.03 -7.00 21.27
N ARG A 322 0.35 -6.78 20.14
CA ARG A 322 -0.11 -5.45 19.70
C ARG A 322 -1.42 -5.00 20.35
N SER A 323 -2.27 -5.94 20.76
CA SER A 323 -3.54 -5.61 21.42
C SER A 323 -3.38 -5.19 22.89
N THR A 324 -2.23 -5.50 23.49
CA THR A 324 -1.91 -5.21 24.90
C THR A 324 -1.08 -3.92 25.10
N GLN A 325 -0.75 -3.20 24.02
CA GLN A 325 -0.05 -1.90 24.05
C GLN A 325 -1.02 -0.78 23.69
#